data_AF-A0A9X6NBB2-F1
#
_entry.id   AF-A0A9X6NBB2-F1
#
_cell.length_a   1.000
_cell.length_b   1.000
_cell.length_c   1.000
_cell.angle_alpha   90.00
_cell.angle_beta   90.00
_cell.angle_gamma   90.00
#
_symmetry.space_group_name_H-M   'P 1'
#
loop_
_entity.id
_entity.type
_entity.pdbx_description
1 polymer ?
#
loop_
_entity_poly.entity_id
_entity_poly.type
_entity_poly.pdbx_seq_one_letter_code
_entity_poly.pdbx_strand_id
1 'polypeptide(L)'
;MVVPKNRDNWQQSMKDTASTIKHLFDLNIPSLSDVSFKLDNEAGKPVVFHVHKFILACRSSVFEAMFYGPMAEAKMPIAISDPNMKAETFRTMLQYIYKDDVTCVHGQNVLPLLYVAHKYGIGLLIELCSKTAAQGINADNVFQCIQQAGLYDAETLLNACYEFIDKHTTDLLCRPEFLLQPRNVVNDILKRSSLGLDGMPEICIFKAVSRKTKTFAISKSVLYEVVVKIVTLCVCGWALAEADRLKIPAKPTRIREALDKTVYLIRFPLMAPVDIVQARKDSILTAEETADLLAFLHKVEVDTKPFTKEPRSVNAHVNPNRNW
;
A
#
# COMPACT_ATOMS: atom_id res chain seq x y z
N MET A 1 13.92 -41.66 -37.44
CA MET A 1 13.93 -40.20 -37.22
C MET A 1 15.35 -39.81 -36.83
N VAL A 2 16.01 -38.96 -37.61
CA VAL A 2 17.37 -38.51 -37.30
C VAL A 2 17.26 -37.36 -36.31
N VAL A 3 17.65 -37.60 -35.06
CA VAL A 3 17.77 -36.54 -34.05
C VAL A 3 18.91 -35.61 -34.51
N PRO A 4 18.70 -34.29 -34.61
CA PRO A 4 19.75 -33.36 -35.03
C PRO A 4 20.98 -33.49 -34.12
N LYS A 5 22.16 -33.69 -34.71
CA LYS A 5 23.45 -33.98 -34.06
C LYS A 5 23.98 -32.91 -33.07
N ASN A 6 23.22 -31.85 -32.81
CA ASN A 6 23.69 -30.71 -32.02
C ASN A 6 22.69 -30.28 -30.92
N ARG A 7 21.83 -31.19 -30.48
CA ARG A 7 21.08 -31.01 -29.24
C ARG A 7 21.55 -32.10 -28.29
N ASP A 8 22.24 -31.73 -27.21
CA ASP A 8 22.46 -32.62 -26.08
C ASP A 8 21.13 -33.33 -25.78
N ASN A 9 21.15 -34.65 -25.63
CA ASN A 9 19.95 -35.47 -25.46
C ASN A 9 19.42 -35.35 -24.02
N TRP A 10 19.16 -34.12 -23.59
CA TRP A 10 18.81 -33.74 -22.23
C TRP A 10 17.52 -34.41 -21.75
N GLN A 11 16.64 -34.84 -22.67
CA GLN A 11 15.43 -35.60 -22.36
C GLN A 11 15.73 -36.94 -21.68
N GLN A 12 16.91 -37.52 -21.92
CA GLN A 12 17.33 -38.77 -21.27
C GLN A 12 18.14 -38.53 -19.98
N SER A 13 18.60 -37.29 -19.75
CA SER A 13 19.45 -36.93 -18.63
C SER A 13 18.67 -36.42 -17.41
N MET A 14 17.42 -35.99 -17.58
CA MET A 14 16.58 -35.47 -16.50
C MET A 14 15.88 -36.59 -15.74
N LYS A 15 15.88 -36.51 -14.41
CA LYS A 15 15.37 -37.58 -13.53
C LYS A 15 13.85 -37.59 -13.40
N ASP A 16 13.22 -36.43 -13.49
CA ASP A 16 11.78 -36.26 -13.27
C ASP A 16 11.19 -35.17 -14.17
N THR A 17 9.86 -35.19 -14.31
CA THR A 17 9.12 -34.26 -15.17
C THR A 17 9.26 -32.81 -14.72
N ALA A 18 9.33 -32.53 -13.42
CA ALA A 18 9.48 -31.17 -12.92
C ALA A 18 10.84 -30.59 -13.31
N SER A 19 11.92 -31.31 -13.08
CA SER A 19 13.29 -30.97 -13.51
C SER A 19 13.37 -30.77 -15.03
N THR A 20 12.67 -31.61 -15.80
CA THR A 20 12.56 -31.49 -17.25
C THR A 20 11.88 -30.18 -17.68
N ILE A 21 10.78 -29.80 -17.03
CA ILE A 21 10.05 -28.55 -17.31
C ILE A 21 10.89 -27.32 -16.93
N LYS A 22 11.60 -27.36 -15.80
CA LYS A 22 12.52 -26.29 -15.37
C LYS A 22 13.62 -26.07 -16.41
N HIS A 23 14.23 -27.15 -16.90
CA HIS A 23 15.26 -27.08 -17.92
C HIS A 23 14.72 -26.61 -19.27
N LEU A 24 13.52 -27.06 -19.66
CA LEU A 24 12.83 -26.63 -20.87
C LEU A 24 12.64 -25.10 -20.90
N PHE A 25 12.27 -24.50 -19.78
CA PHE A 25 12.17 -23.05 -19.65
C PHE A 25 13.52 -22.33 -19.87
N ASP A 26 14.59 -22.85 -19.27
CA ASP A 26 15.93 -22.26 -19.37
C ASP A 26 16.50 -22.28 -20.79
N LEU A 27 16.15 -23.30 -21.57
CA LEU A 27 16.58 -23.42 -22.96
C LEU A 27 15.83 -22.43 -23.90
N ASN A 28 14.65 -21.95 -23.52
CA ASN A 28 13.82 -20.99 -24.27
C ASN A 28 13.71 -21.33 -25.78
N ILE A 29 13.42 -22.61 -26.10
CA ILE A 29 13.51 -23.16 -27.46
C ILE A 29 12.26 -22.81 -28.29
N PRO A 30 12.37 -22.03 -29.38
CA PRO A 30 11.20 -21.64 -30.17
C PRO A 30 10.45 -22.83 -30.81
N SER A 31 11.16 -23.88 -31.22
CA SER A 31 10.55 -25.04 -31.90
C SER A 31 9.71 -25.94 -30.99
N LEU A 32 9.84 -25.80 -29.67
CA LEU A 32 9.08 -26.60 -28.69
C LEU A 32 7.97 -25.78 -28.01
N SER A 33 7.89 -24.48 -28.30
CA SER A 33 6.91 -23.56 -27.72
C SER A 33 5.74 -23.32 -28.66
N ASP A 34 4.54 -23.23 -28.10
CA ASP A 34 3.29 -23.01 -28.83
C ASP A 34 2.70 -21.61 -28.59
N VAL A 35 3.35 -20.79 -27.75
CA VAL A 35 3.06 -19.37 -27.53
C VAL A 35 4.35 -18.56 -27.29
N SER A 36 4.33 -17.28 -27.65
CA SER A 36 5.41 -16.37 -27.32
C SER A 36 4.91 -14.97 -27.00
N PHE A 37 5.57 -14.32 -26.07
CA PHE A 37 5.25 -12.98 -25.60
C PHE A 37 6.38 -12.02 -25.94
N LYS A 38 6.03 -10.79 -26.34
CA LYS A 38 6.99 -9.72 -26.61
C LYS A 38 6.73 -8.56 -25.65
N LEU A 39 7.74 -8.20 -24.84
CA LEU A 39 7.70 -7.09 -23.90
C LEU A 39 9.00 -6.29 -24.00
N ASP A 40 8.94 -4.99 -23.69
CA ASP A 40 10.15 -4.19 -23.58
C ASP A 40 10.81 -4.39 -22.21
N ASN A 41 12.14 -4.46 -22.20
CA ASN A 41 12.93 -4.45 -20.97
C ASN A 41 13.04 -3.03 -20.40
N GLU A 42 13.73 -2.89 -19.26
CA GLU A 42 13.97 -1.58 -18.64
C GLU A 42 14.67 -0.56 -19.56
N ALA A 43 15.47 -1.03 -20.53
CA ALA A 43 16.14 -0.19 -21.52
C ALA A 43 15.29 0.08 -22.78
N GLY A 44 14.02 -0.31 -22.80
CA GLY A 44 13.11 -0.13 -23.94
C GLY A 44 13.40 -1.06 -25.12
N LYS A 45 14.21 -2.11 -24.94
CA LYS A 45 14.51 -3.11 -25.97
C LYS A 45 13.51 -4.26 -25.88
N PRO A 46 12.95 -4.72 -27.02
CA PRO A 46 12.00 -5.83 -27.01
C PRO A 46 12.68 -7.15 -26.70
N VAL A 47 12.10 -7.92 -25.79
CA VAL A 47 12.48 -9.27 -25.39
C VAL A 47 11.34 -10.22 -25.74
N VAL A 48 11.68 -11.37 -26.32
CA VAL A 48 10.71 -12.42 -26.69
C VAL A 48 10.88 -13.63 -25.77
N PHE A 49 9.77 -14.09 -25.20
CA PHE A 49 9.70 -15.28 -24.36
C PHE A 49 8.98 -16.38 -25.10
N HIS A 50 9.64 -17.53 -25.31
CA HIS A 50 9.02 -18.72 -25.92
C HIS A 50 8.56 -19.66 -24.79
N VAL A 51 7.24 -19.84 -24.69
CA VAL A 51 6.61 -20.54 -23.56
C VAL A 51 5.48 -21.46 -24.04
N HIS A 52 4.89 -22.19 -23.10
CA HIS A 52 3.96 -23.29 -23.36
C HIS A 52 2.57 -22.99 -22.79
N LYS A 53 1.54 -22.96 -23.64
CA LYS A 53 0.16 -22.62 -23.26
C LYS A 53 -0.37 -23.48 -22.13
N PHE A 54 -0.16 -24.79 -22.23
CA PHE A 54 -0.62 -25.75 -21.22
C PHE A 54 -0.07 -25.45 -19.83
N ILE A 55 1.23 -25.19 -19.72
CA ILE A 55 1.89 -24.90 -18.43
C ILE A 55 1.34 -23.61 -17.82
N LEU A 56 1.16 -22.57 -18.65
CA LEU A 56 0.60 -21.30 -18.20
C LEU A 56 -0.87 -21.44 -17.74
N ALA A 57 -1.70 -22.12 -18.52
CA ALA A 57 -3.11 -22.33 -18.21
C ALA A 57 -3.31 -23.14 -16.92
N CYS A 58 -2.48 -24.17 -16.68
CA CYS A 58 -2.51 -24.94 -15.43
C CYS A 58 -2.20 -24.11 -14.18
N ARG A 59 -1.57 -22.94 -14.32
CA ARG A 59 -1.15 -22.08 -13.19
C ARG A 59 -1.90 -20.75 -13.13
N SER A 60 -2.78 -20.48 -14.09
CA SER A 60 -3.48 -19.19 -14.24
C SER A 60 -4.76 -19.37 -15.05
N SER A 61 -5.89 -19.06 -14.41
CA SER A 61 -7.21 -19.02 -15.07
C SER A 61 -7.28 -17.94 -16.16
N VAL A 62 -6.50 -16.86 -16.03
CA VAL A 62 -6.39 -15.80 -17.04
C VAL A 62 -5.71 -16.33 -18.30
N PHE A 63 -4.62 -17.07 -18.15
CA PHE A 63 -3.96 -17.71 -19.30
C PHE A 63 -4.82 -18.82 -19.92
N GLU A 64 -5.54 -19.59 -19.10
CA GLU A 64 -6.50 -20.57 -19.60
C GLU A 64 -7.57 -19.90 -20.48
N ALA A 65 -8.20 -18.83 -19.99
CA ALA A 65 -9.18 -18.07 -20.77
C ALA A 65 -8.56 -17.42 -22.02
N MET A 66 -7.33 -16.89 -21.92
CA MET A 66 -6.61 -16.28 -23.05
C MET A 66 -6.34 -17.29 -24.18
N PHE A 67 -6.06 -18.56 -23.85
CA PHE A 67 -5.63 -19.55 -24.84
C PHE A 67 -6.70 -20.56 -25.26
N TYR A 68 -7.68 -20.83 -24.40
CA TYR A 68 -8.71 -21.84 -24.60
C TYR A 68 -10.12 -21.29 -24.46
N GLY A 69 -10.27 -19.99 -24.19
CA GLY A 69 -11.57 -19.32 -24.12
C GLY A 69 -12.18 -19.05 -25.51
N PRO A 70 -13.45 -18.57 -25.54
CA PRO A 70 -14.21 -18.35 -26.78
C PRO A 70 -13.57 -17.33 -27.75
N MET A 71 -12.69 -16.47 -27.24
CA MET A 71 -12.01 -15.40 -27.99
C MET A 71 -10.50 -15.66 -28.13
N ALA A 72 -10.07 -16.92 -28.07
CA ALA A 72 -8.66 -17.30 -28.20
C ALA A 72 -8.14 -17.10 -29.63
N GLU A 73 -7.94 -15.86 -30.05
CA GLU A 73 -7.34 -15.48 -31.32
C GLU A 73 -6.05 -14.67 -31.09
N ALA A 74 -4.94 -15.38 -30.84
CA ALA A 74 -3.65 -14.74 -30.63
C ALA A 74 -2.80 -14.76 -31.90
N LYS A 75 -2.61 -13.60 -32.54
CA LYS A 75 -1.46 -13.40 -33.44
C LYS A 75 -0.18 -13.44 -32.62
N MET A 76 0.78 -14.19 -33.12
CA MET A 76 2.04 -14.51 -32.46
C MET A 76 3.19 -13.67 -33.04
N PRO A 77 4.12 -13.13 -32.23
CA PRO A 77 4.11 -13.10 -30.75
C PRO A 77 3.02 -12.17 -30.18
N ILE A 78 2.52 -12.51 -28.99
CA ILE A 78 1.60 -11.66 -28.23
C ILE A 78 2.40 -10.48 -27.66
N ALA A 79 2.19 -9.29 -28.23
CA ALA A 79 2.81 -8.07 -27.74
C ALA A 79 2.08 -7.57 -26.50
N ILE A 80 2.81 -7.36 -25.40
CA ILE A 80 2.24 -6.75 -24.20
C ILE A 80 2.77 -5.32 -24.08
N SER A 81 1.87 -4.35 -24.30
CA SER A 81 2.16 -2.91 -24.27
C SER A 81 1.84 -2.25 -22.92
N ASP A 82 1.93 -3.01 -21.84
CA ASP A 82 1.64 -2.51 -20.50
C ASP A 82 2.84 -1.73 -19.92
N PRO A 83 2.71 -0.40 -19.69
CA PRO A 83 3.82 0.42 -19.21
C PRO A 83 4.32 0.00 -17.81
N ASN A 84 3.46 -0.63 -17.00
CA ASN A 84 3.77 -1.06 -15.64
C ASN A 84 4.43 -2.45 -15.57
N MET A 85 4.58 -3.13 -16.72
CA MET A 85 5.17 -4.47 -16.78
C MET A 85 6.42 -4.46 -17.65
N LYS A 86 7.55 -4.82 -17.04
CA LYS A 86 8.84 -4.99 -17.74
C LYS A 86 9.12 -6.46 -18.00
N ALA A 87 9.97 -6.71 -19.00
CA ALA A 87 10.42 -8.05 -19.36
C ALA A 87 11.02 -8.82 -18.16
N GLU A 88 11.71 -8.13 -17.26
CA GLU A 88 12.31 -8.68 -16.05
C GLU A 88 11.26 -9.24 -15.09
N THR A 89 10.24 -8.44 -14.75
CA THR A 89 9.13 -8.85 -13.88
C THR A 89 8.34 -10.00 -14.50
N PHE A 90 8.08 -9.94 -15.82
CA PHE A 90 7.40 -11.00 -16.53
C PHE A 90 8.22 -12.31 -16.53
N ARG A 91 9.54 -12.22 -16.71
CA ARG A 91 10.45 -13.37 -16.60
C ARG A 91 10.39 -13.98 -15.19
N THR A 92 10.40 -13.18 -14.13
CA THR A 92 10.29 -13.65 -12.75
C THR A 92 8.98 -14.40 -12.51
N MET A 93 7.84 -13.88 -13.02
CA MET A 93 6.56 -14.61 -12.97
C MET A 93 6.66 -15.96 -13.70
N LEU A 94 7.24 -16.00 -14.90
CA LEU A 94 7.41 -17.24 -15.65
C LEU A 94 8.35 -18.22 -14.91
N GLN A 95 9.42 -17.75 -14.28
CA GLN A 95 10.29 -18.58 -13.45
C GLN A 95 9.51 -19.22 -12.30
N TYR A 96 8.64 -18.46 -11.63
CA TYR A 96 7.76 -19.01 -10.61
C TYR A 96 6.83 -20.09 -11.19
N ILE A 97 6.16 -19.83 -12.32
CA ILE A 97 5.25 -20.77 -12.97
C ILE A 97 5.95 -22.10 -13.35
N TYR A 98 7.16 -22.03 -13.89
CA TYR A 98 7.88 -23.20 -14.40
C TYR A 98 8.70 -23.92 -13.34
N LYS A 99 9.16 -23.22 -12.30
CA LYS A 99 10.14 -23.74 -11.35
C LYS A 99 9.64 -23.87 -9.92
N ASP A 100 8.48 -23.29 -9.60
CA ASP A 100 7.99 -23.07 -8.23
C ASP A 100 9.09 -22.46 -7.34
N ASP A 101 9.92 -21.60 -7.93
CA ASP A 101 11.04 -20.96 -7.24
C ASP A 101 10.53 -19.78 -6.41
N VAL A 102 10.43 -19.98 -5.10
CA VAL A 102 10.00 -18.94 -4.15
C VAL A 102 11.08 -17.90 -3.88
N THR A 103 12.34 -18.19 -4.21
CA THR A 103 13.48 -17.28 -3.97
C THR A 103 13.52 -16.12 -4.95
N CYS A 104 12.74 -16.22 -6.03
CA CYS A 104 12.62 -15.16 -7.02
C CYS A 104 11.87 -13.93 -6.51
N VAL A 105 11.21 -13.99 -5.35
CA VAL A 105 10.45 -12.88 -4.75
C VAL A 105 11.28 -12.22 -3.64
N HIS A 106 11.76 -11.00 -3.87
CA HIS A 106 12.63 -10.31 -2.93
C HIS A 106 12.52 -8.79 -3.01
N GLY A 107 12.61 -8.12 -1.84
CA GLY A 107 12.76 -6.66 -1.67
C GLY A 107 12.18 -5.77 -2.76
N GLN A 108 13.01 -5.45 -3.77
CA GLN A 108 12.69 -4.49 -4.84
C GLN A 108 11.70 -4.99 -5.90
N ASN A 109 11.62 -6.31 -6.16
CA ASN A 109 10.76 -6.84 -7.21
C ASN A 109 9.36 -7.24 -6.73
N VAL A 110 9.11 -7.21 -5.42
CA VAL A 110 7.88 -7.74 -4.81
C VAL A 110 6.64 -7.00 -5.28
N LEU A 111 6.64 -5.66 -5.28
CA LEU A 111 5.46 -4.88 -5.70
C LEU A 111 5.15 -5.01 -7.20
N PRO A 112 6.15 -4.89 -8.12
CA PRO A 112 5.92 -5.20 -9.53
C PRO A 112 5.41 -6.63 -9.76
N LEU A 113 5.94 -7.61 -9.02
CA LEU A 113 5.54 -9.00 -9.17
C LEU A 113 4.13 -9.26 -8.62
N LEU A 114 3.74 -8.58 -7.53
CA LEU A 114 2.37 -8.60 -7.01
C LEU A 114 1.36 -8.11 -8.05
N TYR A 115 1.67 -7.02 -8.75
CA TYR A 115 0.84 -6.51 -9.85
C TYR A 115 0.64 -7.57 -10.94
N VAL A 116 1.74 -8.16 -11.42
CA VAL A 116 1.70 -9.16 -12.50
C VAL A 116 0.99 -10.44 -12.05
N ALA A 117 1.21 -10.88 -10.81
CA ALA A 117 0.53 -12.03 -10.23
C ALA A 117 -0.98 -11.83 -10.16
N HIS A 118 -1.44 -10.64 -9.74
CA HIS A 118 -2.86 -10.30 -9.73
C HIS A 118 -3.43 -10.21 -11.15
N LYS A 119 -2.72 -9.53 -12.06
CA LYS A 119 -3.13 -9.39 -13.47
C LYS A 119 -3.37 -10.73 -14.17
N TYR A 120 -2.55 -11.73 -13.88
CA TYR A 120 -2.69 -13.08 -14.43
C TYR A 120 -3.36 -14.07 -13.46
N GLY A 121 -3.92 -13.63 -12.34
CA GLY A 121 -4.69 -14.48 -11.43
C GLY A 121 -3.89 -15.65 -10.82
N ILE A 122 -2.62 -15.45 -10.47
CA ILE A 122 -1.74 -16.48 -9.90
C ILE A 122 -1.78 -16.41 -8.37
N GLY A 123 -2.82 -16.99 -7.76
CA GLY A 123 -3.12 -16.83 -6.33
C GLY A 123 -1.96 -17.13 -5.37
N LEU A 124 -1.23 -18.24 -5.57
CA LEU A 124 -0.10 -18.59 -4.70
C LEU A 124 1.08 -17.60 -4.80
N LEU A 125 1.25 -16.95 -5.95
CA LEU A 125 2.27 -15.91 -6.12
C LEU A 125 1.82 -14.60 -5.47
N ILE A 126 0.52 -14.27 -5.52
CA ILE A 126 -0.04 -13.13 -4.78
C ILE A 126 0.24 -13.31 -3.29
N GLU A 127 -0.10 -14.46 -2.70
CA GLU A 127 0.13 -14.75 -1.28
C GLU A 127 1.62 -14.64 -0.91
N LEU A 128 2.50 -15.23 -1.72
CA LEU A 128 3.94 -15.16 -1.51
C LEU A 128 4.45 -13.70 -1.55
N CYS A 129 4.05 -12.93 -2.56
CA CYS A 129 4.41 -11.52 -2.68
C CYS A 129 3.87 -10.70 -1.49
N SER A 130 2.62 -10.91 -1.09
CA SER A 130 2.03 -10.21 0.07
C SER A 130 2.78 -10.50 1.36
N LYS A 131 3.16 -11.76 1.60
CA LYS A 131 3.94 -12.16 2.79
C LYS A 131 5.34 -11.56 2.78
N THR A 132 6.05 -11.62 1.65
CA THR A 132 7.39 -11.04 1.53
C THR A 132 7.35 -9.51 1.65
N ALA A 133 6.35 -8.85 1.05
CA ALA A 133 6.15 -7.41 1.19
C ALA A 133 5.88 -7.03 2.65
N ALA A 134 5.05 -7.80 3.36
CA ALA A 134 4.72 -7.56 4.78
C ALA A 134 5.96 -7.63 5.69
N GLN A 135 6.90 -8.53 5.38
CA GLN A 135 8.17 -8.64 6.12
C GLN A 135 9.16 -7.51 5.82
N GLY A 136 9.04 -6.88 4.64
CA GLY A 136 9.93 -5.82 4.16
C GLY A 136 9.38 -4.41 4.36
N ILE A 137 8.30 -4.22 5.12
CA ILE A 137 7.71 -2.89 5.34
C ILE A 137 8.68 -2.00 6.11
N ASN A 138 8.83 -0.78 5.63
CA ASN A 138 9.62 0.27 6.26
C ASN A 138 9.00 1.65 5.96
N ALA A 139 9.62 2.70 6.52
CA ALA A 139 9.09 4.06 6.40
C ALA A 139 9.11 4.60 4.96
N ASP A 140 9.97 4.08 4.08
CA ASP A 140 10.08 4.53 2.70
C ASP A 140 9.05 3.88 1.78
N ASN A 141 8.61 2.65 2.09
CA ASN A 141 7.73 1.87 1.21
C ASN A 141 6.29 1.70 1.73
N VAL A 142 5.99 1.96 3.01
CA VAL A 142 4.69 1.62 3.61
C VAL A 142 3.51 2.25 2.87
N PHE A 143 3.65 3.50 2.40
CA PHE A 143 2.60 4.20 1.65
C PHE A 143 2.40 3.67 0.23
N GLN A 144 3.44 3.09 -0.38
CA GLN A 144 3.28 2.40 -1.66
C GLN A 144 2.63 1.03 -1.42
N CYS A 145 3.05 0.31 -0.38
CA CYS A 145 2.51 -0.98 -0.01
C CYS A 145 1.02 -0.91 0.32
N ILE A 146 0.56 0.09 1.09
CA ILE A 146 -0.87 0.24 1.45
C ILE A 146 -1.74 0.49 0.21
N GLN A 147 -1.26 1.28 -0.76
CA GLN A 147 -1.97 1.54 -2.01
C GLN A 147 -2.08 0.29 -2.87
N GLN A 148 -0.99 -0.47 -3.00
CA GLN A 148 -1.00 -1.73 -3.74
C GLN A 148 -1.85 -2.79 -3.04
N ALA A 149 -1.79 -2.87 -1.71
CA ALA A 149 -2.57 -3.81 -0.93
C ALA A 149 -4.07 -3.58 -1.07
N GLY A 150 -4.51 -2.31 -1.07
CA GLY A 150 -5.90 -1.94 -1.30
C GLY A 150 -6.37 -2.12 -2.76
N LEU A 151 -5.46 -2.16 -3.73
CA LEU A 151 -5.81 -2.38 -5.14
C LEU A 151 -6.02 -3.86 -5.49
N TYR A 152 -5.36 -4.76 -4.75
CA TYR A 152 -5.36 -6.21 -5.01
C TYR A 152 -6.00 -7.03 -3.89
N ASP A 153 -6.77 -6.39 -3.00
CA ASP A 153 -7.41 -7.01 -1.84
C ASP A 153 -6.45 -7.89 -1.00
N ALA A 154 -5.19 -7.46 -0.89
CA ALA A 154 -4.14 -8.19 -0.17
C ALA A 154 -4.20 -7.89 1.33
N GLU A 155 -5.20 -8.44 2.03
CA GLU A 155 -5.50 -8.15 3.44
C GLU A 155 -4.29 -8.35 4.37
N THR A 156 -3.50 -9.41 4.18
CA THR A 156 -2.31 -9.69 4.99
C THR A 156 -1.28 -8.55 4.90
N LEU A 157 -1.04 -8.04 3.69
CA LEU A 157 -0.13 -6.92 3.47
C LEU A 157 -0.73 -5.63 4.05
N LEU A 158 -2.02 -5.40 3.84
CA LEU A 158 -2.73 -4.22 4.30
C LEU A 158 -2.68 -4.10 5.84
N ASN A 159 -2.95 -5.21 6.53
CA ASN A 159 -2.90 -5.28 7.99
C ASN A 159 -1.48 -5.02 8.52
N ALA A 160 -0.45 -5.57 7.86
CA ALA A 160 0.95 -5.31 8.22
C ALA A 160 1.34 -3.84 8.00
N CYS A 161 0.87 -3.20 6.91
CA CYS A 161 1.07 -1.77 6.68
C CYS A 161 0.45 -0.93 7.80
N TYR A 162 -0.78 -1.27 8.18
CA TYR A 162 -1.48 -0.57 9.25
C TYR A 162 -0.81 -0.74 10.61
N GLU A 163 -0.36 -1.95 10.95
CA GLU A 163 0.39 -2.21 12.18
C GLU A 163 1.70 -1.40 12.22
N PHE A 164 2.40 -1.31 11.08
CA PHE A 164 3.60 -0.48 10.96
C PHE A 164 3.27 1.01 11.13
N ILE A 165 2.20 1.50 10.49
CA ILE A 165 1.75 2.89 10.62
C ILE A 165 1.41 3.24 12.06
N ASP A 166 0.75 2.35 12.79
CA ASP A 166 0.40 2.60 14.19
C ASP A 166 1.62 2.73 15.09
N LYS A 167 2.65 1.90 14.86
CA LYS A 167 3.92 1.92 15.60
C LYS A 167 4.80 3.13 15.25
N HIS A 168 4.73 3.62 14.01
CA HIS A 168 5.60 4.69 13.50
C HIS A 168 4.84 5.96 13.10
N THR A 169 3.63 6.17 13.63
CA THR A 169 2.67 7.20 13.19
C THR A 169 3.31 8.59 13.09
N THR A 170 4.07 9.00 14.09
CA THR A 170 4.54 10.38 14.21
C THR A 170 5.64 10.71 13.21
N ASP A 171 6.49 9.73 12.89
CA ASP A 171 7.50 9.86 11.85
C ASP A 171 6.81 9.90 10.47
N LEU A 172 5.94 8.94 10.21
CA LEU A 172 5.26 8.77 8.92
C LEU A 172 4.34 9.93 8.54
N LEU A 173 3.60 10.51 9.50
CA LEU A 173 2.73 11.65 9.21
C LEU A 173 3.52 12.93 8.90
N CYS A 174 4.77 13.05 9.38
CA CYS A 174 5.62 14.21 9.09
C CYS A 174 6.36 14.08 7.75
N ARG A 175 6.29 12.91 7.11
CA ARG A 175 6.99 12.65 5.85
C ARG A 175 6.27 13.28 4.65
N PRO A 176 7.01 13.79 3.65
CA PRO A 176 6.40 14.41 2.46
C PRO A 176 5.53 13.41 1.67
N GLU A 177 5.84 12.13 1.72
CA GLU A 177 5.08 11.07 1.07
C GLU A 177 3.64 10.96 1.61
N PHE A 178 3.40 11.35 2.87
CA PHE A 178 2.05 11.39 3.45
C PHE A 178 1.17 12.44 2.75
N LEU A 179 1.74 13.60 2.42
CA LEU A 179 1.04 14.66 1.68
C LEU A 179 0.60 14.18 0.29
N LEU A 180 1.28 13.14 -0.23
CA LEU A 180 0.98 12.59 -1.54
C LEU A 180 -0.16 11.55 -1.53
N GLN A 181 -0.64 11.13 -0.35
CA GLN A 181 -1.62 10.05 -0.26
C GLN A 181 -3.01 10.47 -0.74
N PRO A 182 -3.78 9.53 -1.32
CA PRO A 182 -5.17 9.79 -1.68
C PRO A 182 -6.06 9.83 -0.43
N ARG A 183 -7.21 10.52 -0.54
CA ARG A 183 -8.14 10.76 0.57
C ARG A 183 -8.60 9.48 1.28
N ASN A 184 -8.84 8.39 0.54
CA ASN A 184 -9.25 7.12 1.13
C ASN A 184 -8.19 6.59 2.12
N VAL A 185 -6.92 6.57 1.72
CA VAL A 185 -5.81 6.15 2.58
C VAL A 185 -5.71 7.03 3.82
N VAL A 186 -5.80 8.36 3.66
CA VAL A 186 -5.74 9.30 4.79
C VAL A 186 -6.92 9.10 5.74
N ASN A 187 -8.14 8.92 5.22
CA ASN A 187 -9.31 8.64 6.04
C ASN A 187 -9.15 7.34 6.82
N ASP A 188 -8.67 6.29 6.17
CA ASP A 188 -8.53 4.98 6.80
C ASP A 188 -7.45 5.00 7.87
N ILE A 189 -6.35 5.75 7.67
CA ILE A 189 -5.37 6.03 8.73
C ILE A 189 -6.05 6.78 9.89
N LEU A 190 -6.73 7.91 9.65
CA LEU A 190 -7.27 8.76 10.71
C LEU A 190 -8.38 8.10 11.56
N LYS A 191 -9.17 7.20 10.96
CA LYS A 191 -10.19 6.40 11.66
C LYS A 191 -9.58 5.49 12.73
N ARG A 192 -8.34 5.02 12.55
CA ARG A 192 -7.72 4.04 13.45
C ARG A 192 -7.66 4.57 14.88
N SER A 193 -8.12 3.75 15.81
CA SER A 193 -8.05 4.00 17.25
C SER A 193 -6.67 3.70 17.83
N SER A 194 -5.83 2.94 17.13
CA SER A 194 -4.50 2.49 17.57
C SER A 194 -3.34 3.41 17.16
N LEU A 195 -3.59 4.48 16.40
CA LEU A 195 -2.54 5.41 15.97
C LEU A 195 -1.82 6.03 17.20
N GLY A 196 -0.56 5.64 17.38
CA GLY A 196 0.39 6.30 18.29
C GLY A 196 0.27 5.95 19.77
N LEU A 197 -0.20 4.76 20.16
CA LEU A 197 -0.36 4.42 21.59
C LEU A 197 0.26 3.09 22.05
N ASP A 198 0.65 2.21 21.13
CA ASP A 198 1.30 0.94 21.48
C ASP A 198 2.84 1.07 21.43
N GLY A 199 3.43 1.55 22.53
CA GLY A 199 4.80 1.14 22.88
C GLY A 199 5.88 2.20 23.10
N MET A 200 5.63 3.52 23.06
CA MET A 200 6.56 4.50 23.65
C MET A 200 5.86 5.67 24.38
N PRO A 201 6.40 6.13 25.52
CA PRO A 201 6.09 7.45 26.04
C PRO A 201 6.54 8.52 25.04
N GLU A 202 5.61 9.41 24.72
CA GLU A 202 5.72 10.57 23.84
C GLU A 202 6.81 11.60 24.24
N ILE A 203 8.08 11.21 24.24
CA ILE A 203 9.21 12.12 24.56
C ILE A 203 10.21 12.26 23.41
N CYS A 204 10.11 11.43 22.38
CA CYS A 204 11.09 11.41 21.28
C CYS A 204 10.79 12.40 20.14
N ILE A 205 9.57 12.90 20.01
CA ILE A 205 9.22 13.86 18.94
C ILE A 205 9.62 15.30 19.31
N PHE A 206 9.56 15.64 20.60
CA PHE A 206 9.97 16.94 21.09
C PHE A 206 11.51 17.15 21.05
N LYS A 207 12.31 16.07 21.12
CA LYS A 207 13.78 16.15 21.00
C LYS A 207 14.28 16.35 19.57
N ALA A 208 13.49 16.00 18.56
CA ALA A 208 13.84 16.25 17.16
C ALA A 208 13.50 17.68 16.72
N VAL A 209 12.44 18.27 17.28
CA VAL A 209 12.03 19.66 16.97
C VAL A 209 12.66 20.69 17.91
N SER A 210 13.01 20.34 19.15
CA SER A 210 13.71 21.24 20.09
C SER A 210 15.14 20.81 20.36
N ARG A 211 16.06 21.11 19.42
CA ARG A 211 17.45 21.40 19.79
C ARG A 211 17.43 22.64 20.68
N LYS A 212 17.64 22.40 21.98
CA LYS A 212 17.59 23.31 23.15
C LYS A 212 16.26 23.28 23.90
N THR A 213 16.05 22.26 24.71
CA THR A 213 15.67 22.45 26.13
C THR A 213 15.84 21.13 26.89
N LYS A 214 16.28 21.25 28.15
CA LYS A 214 16.58 20.13 29.05
C LYS A 214 15.32 19.33 29.39
N THR A 215 15.56 18.03 29.59
CA THR A 215 14.65 16.95 29.94
C THR A 215 13.63 17.32 31.03
N PHE A 216 12.36 17.04 30.78
CA PHE A 216 11.27 17.05 31.78
C PHE A 216 10.50 15.73 31.72
N ALA A 217 10.08 15.21 32.87
CA ALA A 217 9.11 14.14 32.95
C ALA A 217 7.72 14.73 32.63
N ILE A 218 7.04 14.19 31.62
CA ILE A 218 5.79 14.72 31.09
C ILE A 218 4.64 13.78 31.49
N SER A 219 3.55 14.34 32.03
CA SER A 219 2.32 13.62 32.38
C SER A 219 1.62 13.05 31.14
N LYS A 220 0.95 11.89 31.25
CA LYS A 220 0.11 11.27 30.19
C LYS A 220 -0.87 12.25 29.52
N SER A 221 -1.36 13.26 30.24
CA SER A 221 -2.26 14.28 29.70
C SER A 221 -1.58 15.25 28.72
N VAL A 222 -0.34 15.64 29.00
CA VAL A 222 0.44 16.58 28.18
C VAL A 222 1.01 15.87 26.96
N LEU A 223 1.31 14.58 27.10
CA LEU A 223 1.58 13.69 25.98
C LEU A 223 0.39 13.74 25.00
N TYR A 224 -0.78 13.27 25.42
CA TYR A 224 -1.96 13.24 24.56
C TYR A 224 -2.20 14.55 23.75
N GLU A 225 -1.98 15.72 24.35
CA GLU A 225 -2.05 17.02 23.70
C GLU A 225 -1.06 17.21 22.53
N VAL A 226 0.20 16.78 22.68
CA VAL A 226 1.27 16.90 21.67
C VAL A 226 1.00 16.01 20.45
N VAL A 227 0.61 14.75 20.64
CA VAL A 227 0.27 13.86 19.53
C VAL A 227 -0.91 14.37 18.73
N VAL A 228 -1.97 14.85 19.41
CA VAL A 228 -3.14 15.41 18.71
C VAL A 228 -2.76 16.64 17.89
N LYS A 229 -1.86 17.50 18.40
CA LYS A 229 -1.32 18.65 17.66
C LYS A 229 -0.57 18.24 16.40
N ILE A 230 0.34 17.26 16.49
CA ILE A 230 1.12 16.78 15.33
C ILE A 230 0.19 16.20 14.26
N VAL A 231 -0.73 15.32 14.65
CA VAL A 231 -1.69 14.72 13.71
C VAL A 231 -2.52 15.81 13.02
N THR A 232 -3.01 16.79 13.77
CA THR A 232 -3.81 17.89 13.22
C THR A 232 -3.01 18.72 12.23
N LEU A 233 -1.76 19.07 12.55
CA LEU A 233 -0.88 19.83 11.66
C LEU A 233 -0.57 19.07 10.36
N CYS A 234 -0.23 17.77 10.46
CA CYS A 234 0.04 16.93 9.29
C CYS A 234 -1.20 16.80 8.40
N VAL A 235 -2.39 16.67 8.99
CA VAL A 235 -3.66 16.60 8.26
C VAL A 235 -4.00 17.93 7.59
N CYS A 236 -3.72 19.06 8.23
CA CYS A 236 -3.87 20.38 7.60
C CYS A 236 -2.89 20.58 6.44
N GLY A 237 -1.65 20.10 6.59
CA GLY A 237 -0.66 20.08 5.51
C GLY A 237 -1.11 19.24 4.33
N TRP A 238 -1.63 18.03 4.58
CA TRP A 238 -2.20 17.18 3.54
C TRP A 238 -3.40 17.86 2.85
N ALA A 239 -4.29 18.49 3.62
CA ALA A 239 -5.45 19.17 3.06
C ALA A 239 -5.07 20.36 2.16
N LEU A 240 -4.00 21.09 2.49
CA LEU A 240 -3.47 22.13 1.61
C LEU A 240 -2.96 21.54 0.28
N ALA A 241 -2.18 20.47 0.34
CA ALA A 241 -1.70 19.77 -0.85
C ALA A 241 -2.86 19.19 -1.69
N GLU A 242 -3.89 18.65 -1.04
CA GLU A 242 -5.09 18.16 -1.70
C GLU A 242 -5.92 19.30 -2.33
N ALA A 243 -5.98 20.46 -1.68
CA ALA A 243 -6.62 21.64 -2.25
C ALA A 243 -5.90 22.16 -3.51
N ASP A 244 -4.56 22.05 -3.54
CA ASP A 244 -3.75 22.36 -4.72
C ASP A 244 -4.06 21.38 -5.86
N ARG A 245 -4.14 20.08 -5.57
CA ARG A 245 -4.51 19.04 -6.54
C ARG A 245 -5.89 19.25 -7.14
N LEU A 246 -6.86 19.60 -6.29
CA LEU A 246 -8.24 19.88 -6.69
C LEU A 246 -8.42 21.28 -7.30
N LYS A 247 -7.35 22.09 -7.40
CA LYS A 247 -7.37 23.46 -7.91
C LYS A 247 -8.39 24.36 -7.20
N ILE A 248 -8.59 24.14 -5.91
CA ILE A 248 -9.48 24.97 -5.08
C ILE A 248 -8.85 26.37 -4.95
N PRO A 249 -9.59 27.47 -5.18
CA PRO A 249 -9.08 28.83 -5.06
C PRO A 249 -8.48 29.14 -3.67
N ALA A 250 -7.53 30.07 -3.61
CA ALA A 250 -6.89 30.52 -2.37
C ALA A 250 -7.82 31.40 -1.53
N LYS A 251 -8.80 30.76 -0.89
CA LYS A 251 -9.73 31.37 0.09
C LYS A 251 -9.48 30.79 1.49
N PRO A 252 -9.89 31.49 2.57
CA PRO A 252 -9.68 30.99 3.93
C PRO A 252 -10.29 29.59 4.17
N THR A 253 -11.46 29.29 3.59
CA THR A 253 -12.15 28.00 3.72
C THR A 253 -11.53 26.86 2.91
N ARG A 254 -10.44 27.11 2.18
CA ARG A 254 -9.82 26.13 1.28
C ARG A 254 -9.43 24.83 1.97
N ILE A 255 -8.82 24.93 3.15
CA ILE A 255 -8.41 23.76 3.95
C ILE A 255 -9.65 22.96 4.37
N ARG A 256 -10.71 23.64 4.80
CA ARG A 256 -11.96 23.01 5.19
C ARG A 256 -12.65 22.30 4.03
N GLU A 257 -12.67 22.91 2.85
CA GLU A 257 -13.23 22.31 1.63
C GLU A 257 -12.42 21.10 1.18
N ALA A 258 -11.09 21.17 1.29
CA ALA A 258 -10.23 20.03 0.99
C ALA A 258 -10.35 18.92 2.04
N LEU A 259 -10.57 19.23 3.32
CA LEU A 259 -10.85 18.20 4.34
C LEU A 259 -12.22 17.56 4.14
N ASP A 260 -13.25 18.32 3.76
CA ASP A 260 -14.63 17.83 3.65
C ASP A 260 -15.04 17.04 4.91
N LYS A 261 -15.51 15.79 4.79
CA LYS A 261 -15.90 14.93 5.93
C LYS A 261 -14.71 14.45 6.75
N THR A 262 -13.49 14.52 6.23
CA THR A 262 -12.26 14.10 6.93
C THR A 262 -12.01 14.93 8.19
N VAL A 263 -12.49 16.19 8.24
CA VAL A 263 -12.36 17.06 9.42
C VAL A 263 -12.98 16.43 10.68
N TYR A 264 -14.04 15.63 10.53
CA TYR A 264 -14.76 15.03 11.65
C TYR A 264 -14.04 13.82 12.25
N LEU A 265 -13.02 13.30 11.56
CA LEU A 265 -12.11 12.28 12.07
C LEU A 265 -11.04 12.88 13.01
N ILE A 266 -10.88 14.21 12.99
CA ILE A 266 -10.03 14.93 13.94
C ILE A 266 -10.79 15.04 15.27
N ARG A 267 -10.13 14.63 16.36
CA ARG A 267 -10.71 14.59 17.72
C ARG A 267 -10.59 15.95 18.42
N PHE A 268 -11.16 17.01 17.83
CA PHE A 268 -11.20 18.35 18.43
C PHE A 268 -11.74 18.41 19.87
N PRO A 269 -12.73 17.59 20.28
CA PRO A 269 -13.20 17.55 21.68
C PRO A 269 -12.12 17.20 22.72
N LEU A 270 -10.98 16.68 22.26
CA LEU A 270 -9.86 16.26 23.10
C LEU A 270 -8.65 17.20 22.99
N MET A 271 -8.81 18.34 22.30
CA MET A 271 -7.80 19.39 22.16
C MET A 271 -7.96 20.49 23.21
N ALA A 272 -6.92 21.30 23.42
CA ALA A 272 -7.01 22.45 24.29
C ALA A 272 -7.90 23.55 23.66
N PRO A 273 -8.61 24.37 24.48
CA PRO A 273 -9.44 25.47 23.97
C PRO A 273 -8.70 26.42 23.02
N VAL A 274 -7.41 26.67 23.28
CA VAL A 274 -6.56 27.53 22.44
C VAL A 274 -6.43 27.00 21.01
N ASP A 275 -6.37 25.68 20.84
CA ASP A 275 -6.21 25.05 19.54
C ASP A 275 -7.52 25.04 18.75
N ILE A 276 -8.66 24.87 19.44
CA ILE A 276 -10.00 25.00 18.83
C ILE A 276 -10.22 26.41 18.31
N VAL A 277 -9.86 27.43 19.11
CA VAL A 277 -9.94 28.84 18.71
C VAL A 277 -8.99 29.11 17.53
N GLN A 278 -7.80 28.51 17.53
CA GLN A 278 -6.86 28.64 16.41
C GLN A 278 -7.41 28.00 15.13
N ALA A 279 -7.97 26.78 15.20
CA ALA A 279 -8.61 26.12 14.07
C ALA A 279 -9.77 26.93 13.47
N ARG A 280 -10.52 27.68 14.29
CA ARG A 280 -11.50 28.67 13.80
C ARG A 280 -10.84 29.83 13.07
N LYS A 281 -9.76 30.41 13.60
CA LYS A 281 -9.02 31.50 12.94
C LYS A 281 -8.50 31.05 11.58
N ASP A 282 -8.06 29.81 11.49
CA ASP A 282 -7.58 29.18 10.26
C ASP A 282 -8.72 28.71 9.34
N SER A 283 -9.98 29.05 9.66
CA SER A 283 -11.20 28.71 8.90
C SER A 283 -11.40 27.21 8.68
N ILE A 284 -10.85 26.37 9.57
CA ILE A 284 -11.05 24.91 9.60
C ILE A 284 -12.37 24.58 10.30
N LEU A 285 -12.69 25.29 11.39
CA LEU A 285 -13.95 25.13 12.12
C LEU A 285 -14.90 26.30 11.86
N THR A 286 -16.20 26.00 11.77
CA THR A 286 -17.25 27.02 11.74
C THR A 286 -17.47 27.64 13.13
N ALA A 287 -18.17 28.78 13.16
CA ALA A 287 -18.49 29.45 14.43
C ALA A 287 -19.40 28.60 15.34
N GLU A 288 -20.34 27.87 14.73
CA GLU A 288 -21.26 26.94 15.42
C GLU A 288 -20.50 25.74 15.98
N GLU A 289 -19.71 25.05 15.14
CA GLU A 289 -18.85 23.93 15.58
C GLU A 289 -17.90 24.35 16.72
N THR A 290 -17.35 25.58 16.65
CA THR A 290 -16.50 26.12 17.72
C THR A 290 -17.26 26.33 19.02
N ALA A 291 -18.47 26.88 18.95
CA ALA A 291 -19.31 27.11 20.13
C ALA A 291 -19.67 25.78 20.80
N ASP A 292 -20.07 24.79 20.02
CA ASP A 292 -20.43 23.45 20.50
C ASP A 292 -19.24 22.75 21.16
N LEU A 293 -18.05 22.81 20.53
CA LEU A 293 -16.83 22.22 21.09
C LEU A 293 -16.41 22.89 22.40
N LEU A 294 -16.49 24.22 22.48
CA LEU A 294 -16.15 24.95 23.71
C LEU A 294 -17.18 24.69 24.83
N ALA A 295 -18.46 24.61 24.50
CA ALA A 295 -19.51 24.26 25.45
C ALA A 295 -19.35 22.80 25.96
N PHE A 296 -18.97 21.86 25.08
CA PHE A 296 -18.63 20.49 25.46
C PHE A 296 -17.46 20.42 26.45
N LEU A 297 -16.39 21.19 26.25
CA LEU A 297 -15.26 21.25 27.18
C LEU A 297 -15.64 21.74 28.59
N HIS A 298 -16.68 22.57 28.70
CA HIS A 298 -17.21 23.06 29.98
C HIS A 298 -18.33 22.16 30.55
N LYS A 299 -18.49 20.94 30.03
CA LYS A 299 -19.51 19.95 30.44
C LYS A 299 -20.95 20.44 30.29
N VAL A 300 -21.18 21.36 29.36
CA VAL A 300 -22.54 21.72 28.93
C VAL A 300 -23.02 20.64 27.95
N GLU A 301 -24.27 20.19 28.10
CA GLU A 301 -24.86 19.23 27.15
C GLU A 301 -25.09 19.94 25.80
N VAL A 302 -24.29 19.56 24.81
CA VAL A 302 -24.37 20.06 23.43
C VAL A 302 -24.18 18.89 22.47
N ASP A 303 -24.90 18.93 21.36
CA ASP A 303 -24.74 17.94 20.30
C ASP A 303 -23.57 18.30 19.40
N THR A 304 -22.35 17.91 19.79
CA THR A 304 -21.16 18.11 18.95
C THR A 304 -21.08 17.13 17.77
N LYS A 305 -22.16 16.39 17.43
CA LYS A 305 -22.17 15.58 16.20
C LYS A 305 -21.83 16.53 15.05
N PRO A 306 -20.69 16.33 14.37
CA PRO A 306 -20.19 15.01 13.96
C PRO A 306 -18.83 14.60 14.55
N PHE A 307 -18.27 15.35 15.51
CA PHE A 307 -16.90 15.12 15.99
C PHE A 307 -16.76 13.92 16.93
N THR A 308 -15.65 13.19 16.75
CA THR A 308 -15.30 12.05 17.60
C THR A 308 -14.90 12.52 19.00
N LYS A 309 -15.62 12.04 20.02
CA LYS A 309 -15.41 12.38 21.44
C LYS A 309 -14.47 11.41 22.16
N GLU A 310 -14.26 10.23 21.61
CA GLU A 310 -13.49 9.17 22.27
C GLU A 310 -11.99 9.26 21.94
N PRO A 311 -11.10 9.12 22.95
CA PRO A 311 -9.66 9.08 22.71
C PRO A 311 -9.28 7.81 21.95
N ARG A 312 -8.13 7.88 21.27
CA ARG A 312 -7.49 6.70 20.69
C ARG A 312 -7.18 5.68 21.81
N SER A 313 -7.36 4.39 21.52
CA SER A 313 -7.25 3.29 22.48
C SER A 313 -5.96 2.51 22.24
N VAL A 314 -5.26 2.16 23.33
CA VAL A 314 -4.03 1.35 23.30
C VAL A 314 -4.32 -0.07 22.74
N ASN A 315 -5.50 -0.66 22.99
CA ASN A 315 -5.75 -2.07 22.65
C ASN A 315 -6.84 -2.26 21.57
N ALA A 316 -6.58 -1.88 20.31
CA ALA A 316 -7.48 -2.24 19.21
C ALA A 316 -7.26 -3.66 18.66
N HIS A 317 -6.10 -4.27 18.95
CA HIS A 317 -5.77 -5.62 18.49
C HIS A 317 -6.31 -6.74 19.39
N VAL A 318 -7.55 -6.64 19.89
CA VAL A 318 -8.31 -7.84 20.32
C VAL A 318 -9.81 -7.59 20.15
N ASN A 319 -10.32 -7.62 18.92
CA ASN A 319 -11.62 -8.25 18.69
C ASN A 319 -11.78 -8.75 17.25
N PRO A 320 -11.59 -10.05 16.97
CA PRO A 320 -11.85 -10.61 15.65
C PRO A 320 -13.35 -10.67 15.29
N ASN A 321 -14.26 -10.21 16.15
CA ASN A 321 -15.71 -10.28 15.94
C ASN A 321 -16.41 -8.91 16.05
N ARG A 322 -16.21 -8.01 15.08
CA ARG A 322 -17.21 -6.98 14.79
C ARG A 322 -17.41 -6.82 13.27
N ASN A 323 -18.36 -7.61 12.76
CA ASN A 323 -19.06 -7.36 11.51
C ASN A 323 -19.82 -6.04 11.60
N TRP A 324 -19.40 -4.98 10.91
CA TRP A 324 -20.27 -3.94 10.31
C TRP A 324 -19.52 -3.25 9.17
#